data_AF-A0A3G2R542-F1
#
_entry.id   AF-A0A3G2R542-F1
#
_cell.length_a   1.000
_cell.length_b   1.000
_cell.length_c   1.000
_cell.angle_alpha   90.00
_cell.angle_beta   90.00
_cell.angle_gamma   90.00
#
_symmetry.space_group_name_H-M   'P 1'
#
loop_
_entity.id
_entity.type
_entity.pdbx_description
1 polymer ?
#
loop_
_entity_poly.entity_id
_entity_poly.type
_entity_poly.pdbx_seq_one_letter_code
_entity_poly.pdbx_strand_id
1 'polypeptide(L)'
;MIYFVEIKDGKITSKGCGPAKTDKQIEVTKEIYDQLTRLPADFTTDAEGNIISVTPAPEPELEPQPQPPTIEDRIADIELALAAILGGAVS
;
A
#
# COMPACT_ATOMS: atom_id res chain seq x y z
N MET A 1 -27.43 5.09 6.23
CA MET A 1 -26.16 5.19 5.50
C MET A 1 -25.96 3.85 4.83
N ILE A 2 -25.83 3.83 3.51
CA ILE A 2 -25.63 2.64 2.69
C ILE A 2 -24.14 2.48 2.44
N TYR A 3 -23.63 1.25 2.52
CA TYR A 3 -22.27 0.90 2.15
C TYR A 3 -22.31 0.21 0.80
N PHE A 4 -21.38 0.55 -0.08
CA PHE A 4 -21.39 0.01 -1.44
C PHE A 4 -19.98 -0.19 -1.98
N VAL A 5 -19.89 -1.05 -2.98
CA VAL A 5 -18.65 -1.36 -3.71
C VAL A 5 -18.85 -1.24 -5.21
N GLU A 6 -17.74 -1.03 -5.92
CA GLU A 6 -17.68 -1.09 -7.38
C GLU A 6 -16.79 -2.24 -7.80
N ILE A 7 -17.27 -3.02 -8.77
CA ILE A 7 -16.57 -4.18 -9.30
C ILE A 7 -16.14 -3.89 -10.72
N LYS A 8 -14.86 -4.12 -11.02
CA LYS A 8 -14.30 -4.03 -12.35
C LYS A 8 -13.35 -5.20 -12.57
N ASP A 9 -13.43 -5.84 -13.73
CA ASP A 9 -12.59 -6.97 -14.11
C ASP A 9 -12.59 -8.12 -13.06
N GLY A 10 -13.77 -8.37 -12.46
CA GLY A 10 -13.95 -9.44 -11.47
C GLY A 10 -13.36 -9.15 -10.08
N LYS A 11 -12.93 -7.92 -9.80
CA LYS A 11 -12.41 -7.51 -8.50
C LYS A 11 -13.14 -6.29 -7.96
N ILE A 12 -13.22 -6.17 -6.64
CA ILE A 12 -13.68 -4.94 -6.00
C ILE A 12 -12.58 -3.90 -6.17
N THR A 13 -12.86 -2.79 -6.86
CA THR A 13 -11.88 -1.73 -7.15
C THR A 13 -12.14 -0.45 -6.37
N SER A 14 -13.34 -0.27 -5.82
CA SER A 14 -13.72 0.88 -5.01
C SER A 14 -14.74 0.50 -3.94
N LYS A 15 -14.77 1.27 -2.85
CA LYS A 15 -15.76 1.19 -1.78
C LYS A 15 -16.18 2.60 -1.35
N GLY A 16 -17.43 2.77 -0.95
CA GLY A 16 -17.95 4.05 -0.47
C GLY A 16 -19.12 3.89 0.50
N CYS A 17 -19.48 5.00 1.15
CA CYS A 17 -20.67 5.08 1.97
C CYS A 17 -21.43 6.38 1.72
N GLY A 18 -22.76 6.36 1.80
CA GLY A 18 -23.57 7.53 1.50
C GLY A 18 -25.06 7.34 1.77
N PRO A 19 -25.88 8.36 1.47
CA PRO A 19 -27.34 8.27 1.61
C PRO A 19 -27.98 7.42 0.50
N ALA A 20 -27.30 7.24 -0.63
CA ALA A 20 -27.75 6.47 -1.78
C ALA A 20 -26.54 5.85 -2.50
N LYS A 21 -26.82 4.85 -3.35
CA LYS A 21 -25.87 4.25 -4.28
C LYS A 21 -26.35 4.46 -5.72
N THR A 22 -25.46 4.29 -6.70
CA THR A 22 -25.82 4.24 -8.13
C THR A 22 -26.16 2.82 -8.57
N ASP A 23 -26.68 2.67 -9.79
CA ASP A 23 -27.00 1.35 -10.36
C ASP A 23 -25.77 0.49 -10.64
N LYS A 24 -24.59 1.12 -10.77
CA LYS A 24 -23.31 0.43 -10.97
C LYS A 24 -22.65 -0.03 -9.68
N GLN A 25 -23.24 0.33 -8.54
CA GLN A 25 -22.72 0.05 -7.21
C GLN A 25 -23.53 -1.07 -6.56
N ILE A 26 -22.82 -2.01 -5.95
CA ILE A 26 -23.42 -3.14 -5.23
C ILE A 26 -23.47 -2.77 -3.76
N GLU A 27 -24.65 -2.89 -3.17
CA GLU A 27 -24.82 -2.68 -1.73
C GLU A 27 -24.19 -3.82 -0.95
N VAL A 28 -23.48 -3.48 0.12
CA VAL A 28 -22.85 -4.46 1.01
C VAL A 28 -23.18 -4.13 2.46
N THR A 29 -23.07 -5.14 3.32
CA THR A 29 -23.19 -4.90 4.76
C THR A 29 -22.01 -4.06 5.27
N LYS A 30 -22.18 -3.41 6.42
CA LYS A 30 -21.09 -2.71 7.10
C LYS A 30 -19.91 -3.66 7.38
N GLU A 31 -20.20 -4.92 7.70
CA GLU A 31 -19.18 -5.93 7.98
C GLU A 31 -18.27 -6.18 6.76
N ILE A 32 -18.85 -6.43 5.59
CA ILE A 32 -18.10 -6.58 4.34
C ILE A 32 -17.34 -5.31 4.00
N TYR A 33 -17.96 -4.14 4.20
CA TYR A 33 -17.29 -2.86 4.01
C TYR A 33 -16.06 -2.74 4.92
N ASP A 34 -16.15 -3.04 6.21
CA ASP A 34 -15.03 -2.90 7.15
C ASP A 34 -13.88 -3.88 6.85
N GLN A 35 -14.18 -5.08 6.32
CA GLN A 35 -13.18 -6.06 5.91
C GLN A 35 -12.35 -5.61 4.70
N LEU A 36 -12.87 -4.73 3.84
CA LEU A 36 -12.15 -4.17 2.69
C LEU A 36 -11.12 -3.12 3.13
N THR A 37 -9.99 -3.58 3.66
CA THR A 37 -8.89 -2.72 4.12
C THR A 37 -8.02 -2.21 2.98
N ARG A 38 -7.94 -2.97 1.88
CA ARG A 38 -7.07 -2.72 0.72
C ARG A 38 -7.80 -3.09 -0.56
N LEU A 39 -7.47 -2.40 -1.63
CA LEU A 39 -8.05 -2.59 -2.96
C LEU A 39 -6.93 -2.70 -4.00
N PRO A 40 -7.11 -3.44 -5.11
CA PRO A 40 -8.29 -4.24 -5.42
C PRO A 40 -8.44 -5.46 -4.47
N ALA A 41 -9.65 -5.94 -4.28
CA ALA A 41 -9.93 -7.09 -3.43
C ALA A 41 -10.68 -8.18 -4.20
N ASP A 42 -10.36 -9.43 -3.89
CA ASP A 42 -11.13 -10.59 -4.31
C ASP A 42 -12.38 -10.74 -3.43
N PHE A 43 -13.40 -11.43 -3.92
CA PHE A 43 -14.66 -11.63 -3.21
C PHE A 43 -15.31 -12.95 -3.58
N THR A 44 -16.18 -13.44 -2.69
CA THR A 44 -17.05 -14.60 -2.96
C THR A 44 -18.50 -14.17 -2.86
N THR A 45 -19.32 -14.68 -3.77
CA THR A 45 -20.77 -14.48 -3.74
C THR A 45 -21.51 -15.75 -3.38
N ASP A 46 -22.69 -15.60 -2.81
CA ASP A 46 -23.68 -16.68 -2.70
C ASP A 46 -24.38 -16.96 -4.05
N ALA A 47 -25.37 -17.85 -4.05
CA ALA A 47 -26.16 -18.21 -5.23
C ALA A 47 -27.09 -17.09 -5.72
N GLU A 48 -27.37 -16.09 -4.88
CA GLU A 48 -28.22 -14.93 -5.20
C GLU A 48 -27.38 -13.75 -5.73
N GLY A 49 -26.05 -13.85 -5.66
CA GLY A 49 -25.11 -12.82 -6.10
C GLY A 49 -24.73 -11.82 -4.99
N ASN A 50 -25.09 -12.08 -3.73
CA ASN A 50 -24.68 -11.23 -2.61
C ASN A 50 -23.24 -11.55 -2.23
N ILE A 51 -22.45 -10.53 -1.91
CA ILE A 51 -21.07 -10.70 -1.44
C ILE A 51 -21.08 -11.19 0.00
N ILE A 52 -20.54 -12.39 0.23
CA ILE A 52 -20.48 -13.04 1.55
C ILE A 52 -19.08 -13.01 2.19
N SER A 53 -18.03 -12.80 1.40
CA SER A 53 -16.67 -12.65 1.91
C SER A 53 -15.79 -11.85 0.95
N VAL A 54 -14.76 -11.21 1.50
CA VAL A 54 -13.78 -10.43 0.76
C VAL A 54 -12.36 -10.82 1.18
N THR A 55 -11.42 -10.77 0.23
CA THR A 55 -9.99 -10.99 0.46
C THR A 55 -9.24 -9.77 -0.06
N PRO A 56 -8.89 -8.82 0.82
CA PRO A 56 -8.13 -7.63 0.44
C PRO A 56 -6.76 -7.99 -0.14
N ALA A 57 -6.20 -7.11 -0.97
CA ALA A 57 -4.80 -7.21 -1.36
C ALA A 57 -3.87 -7.25 -0.12
N PRO A 58 -2.74 -7.95 -0.19
CA PRO A 58 -1.79 -8.02 0.91
C PRO A 58 -1.19 -6.64 1.26
N GLU A 59 -0.58 -6.57 2.44
CA GLU A 59 0.27 -5.44 2.81
C GLU A 59 1.48 -5.37 1.87
N PRO A 60 1.82 -4.20 1.26
CA PRO A 60 3.04 -4.10 0.50
C PRO A 60 4.19 -4.40 1.44
N GLU A 61 5.07 -5.28 0.99
CA GLU A 61 6.35 -5.47 1.67
C GLU A 61 7.07 -4.13 1.67
N LEU A 62 7.54 -3.71 2.85
CA LEU A 62 8.37 -2.53 2.95
C LEU A 62 9.66 -2.81 2.19
N GLU A 63 9.96 -2.00 1.17
CA GLU A 63 11.26 -2.05 0.53
C GLU A 63 12.35 -1.82 1.60
N PRO A 64 13.46 -2.57 1.58
CA PRO A 64 14.57 -2.32 2.47
C PRO A 64 15.00 -0.87 2.36
N GLN A 65 14.84 -0.10 3.45
CA GLN A 65 15.40 1.24 3.52
C GLN A 65 16.91 1.13 3.32
N PRO A 66 17.55 2.05 2.58
CA PRO A 66 19.00 2.07 2.50
C PRO A 66 19.56 2.15 3.93
N GLN A 67 20.42 1.19 4.28
CA GLN A 67 21.07 1.21 5.58
C GLN A 67 21.95 2.47 5.64
N PRO A 68 21.95 3.21 6.76
CA PRO A 68 22.90 4.30 6.92
C PRO A 68 24.33 3.75 6.79
N PRO A 69 25.28 4.55 6.30
CA PRO A 69 26.68 4.12 6.17
C PRO A 69 27.21 3.68 7.53
N THR A 70 28.07 2.66 7.51
CA THR A 70 28.70 2.16 8.74
C THR A 70 29.64 3.20 9.34
N ILE A 71 30.08 2.99 10.58
CA ILE A 71 31.08 3.87 11.18
C ILE A 71 32.39 3.78 10.39
N GLU A 72 32.73 2.60 9.88
CA GLU A 72 33.90 2.32 9.06
C GLU A 72 33.85 3.10 7.74
N ASP A 73 32.72 3.09 7.04
CA ASP A 73 32.52 3.87 5.81
C ASP A 73 32.71 5.36 6.08
N ARG A 74 32.12 5.84 7.19
CA ARG A 74 32.23 7.24 7.60
C ARG A 74 33.67 7.63 7.96
N ILE A 75 34.43 6.74 8.59
CA ILE A 75 35.85 6.98 8.91
C ILE A 75 36.66 7.05 7.62
N ALA A 76 36.46 6.12 6.68
CA ALA A 76 37.16 6.12 5.40
C ALA A 76 36.89 7.41 4.59
N ASP A 77 35.65 7.88 4.56
CA ASP A 77 35.30 9.16 3.92
C ASP A 77 36.00 10.36 4.57
N ILE A 78 36.09 10.37 5.91
CA ILE A 78 36.81 11.40 6.66
C ILE A 78 38.31 11.36 6.37
N GLU A 79 38.92 10.17 6.37
CA GLU A 79 40.35 9.99 6.07
C GLU A 79 40.68 10.45 4.65
N LEU A 80 39.83 10.10 3.67
CA LEU A 80 39.97 10.54 2.29
C LEU A 80 39.88 12.07 2.16
N ALA A 81 38.89 12.68 2.84
CA ALA A 81 38.73 14.13 2.85
C ALA A 81 39.93 14.83 3.51
N LEU A 82 40.45 14.30 4.62
CA LEU A 82 41.64 14.82 5.29
C LEU A 82 42.89 14.71 4.41
N ALA A 83 43.07 13.58 3.73
CA ALA A 83 44.19 13.37 2.81
C ALA A 83 44.13 14.34 1.62
N ALA A 84 42.95 14.66 1.10
CA ALA A 84 42.79 15.64 0.02
C ALA A 84 43.15 17.08 0.48
N ILE A 85 42.77 17.45 1.70
CA ILE A 85 43.11 18.77 2.28
C ILE A 85 44.62 18.90 2.54
N LEU A 86 45.24 17.85 3.07
CA LEU A 86 46.66 17.86 3.44
C LEU A 86 47.60 17.59 2.25
N GLY A 87 47.17 16.79 1.28
CA GLY A 87 47.93 16.44 0.07
C GLY A 87 47.90 17.51 -1.02
N GLY A 88 46.97 18.46 -0.97
CA GLY A 88 46.89 19.59 -1.91
C GLY A 88 47.85 20.75 -1.62
N ALA A 89 48.66 20.68 -0.55
CA ALA A 89 49.57 21.74 -0.14
C ALA A 89 51.02 21.62 -0.70
N VAL A 90 51.23 20.78 -1.72
CA VAL A 90 52.52 20.71 -2.44
C VAL A 90 52.29 20.87 -3.94
N SER A 91 52.21 22.12 -4.39
CA SER A 91 52.53 22.54 -5.75
C SER A 91 53.09 23.95 -5.69
#